data_AF-A0A525VQ01-F1
#
_entry.id   AF-A0A525VQ01-F1
#
_cell.length_a   1.000
_cell.length_b   1.000
_cell.length_c   1.000
_cell.angle_alpha   90.00
_cell.angle_beta   90.00
_cell.angle_gamma   90.00
#
_symmetry.space_group_name_H-M   'P 1'
#
loop_
_entity.id
_entity.type
_entity.pdbx_description
1 polymer ?
#
loop_
_entity_poly.entity_id
_entity_poly.type
_entity_poly.pdbx_seq_one_letter_code
_entity_poly.pdbx_strand_id
1 'polypeptide(L)'
;LCPDSPDGAARTHCLEQKARKLSPLCQSQVRERFVKWKEDRNRVMAACDEDVRRFCRAMKPGGGQIFQCLQSHGQEVSDRCYQTLPKGTFFFK
;
A
#
# COMPACT_ATOMS: atom_id res chain seq x y z
N LEU A 1 8.03 -0.07 -13.76
CA LEU A 1 7.17 -0.85 -14.69
C LEU A 1 5.87 -0.10 -15.05
N CYS A 2 5.18 0.55 -14.12
CA CYS A 2 3.92 1.25 -14.36
C CYS A 2 3.91 2.64 -13.68
N PRO A 3 4.64 3.63 -14.22
CA PRO A 3 4.74 4.96 -13.62
C PRO A 3 3.47 5.80 -13.78
N ASP A 4 2.74 5.64 -14.89
CA ASP A 4 1.59 6.49 -15.24
C ASP A 4 0.23 5.96 -14.74
N SER A 5 0.25 5.06 -13.76
CA SER A 5 -0.99 4.48 -13.25
C SER A 5 -1.73 5.48 -12.36
N PRO A 6 -3.01 5.77 -12.61
CA PRO A 6 -3.77 6.79 -11.89
C PRO A 6 -4.03 6.45 -10.43
N ASP A 7 -4.03 5.16 -10.09
CA ASP A 7 -4.22 4.67 -8.74
C ASP A 7 -3.55 3.28 -8.55
N GLY A 8 -3.68 2.75 -7.33
CA GLY A 8 -3.11 1.45 -6.95
C GLY A 8 -3.75 0.25 -7.66
N ALA A 9 -5.04 0.31 -7.98
CA ALA A 9 -5.74 -0.78 -8.68
C ALA A 9 -5.28 -0.84 -10.14
N ALA A 10 -5.25 0.31 -10.82
CA ALA A 10 -4.71 0.43 -12.18
C ALA A 10 -3.24 0.02 -12.23
N ARG A 11 -2.44 0.38 -11.22
CA ARG A 11 -1.03 -0.03 -11.14
C ARG A 11 -0.87 -1.53 -11.00
N THR A 12 -1.70 -2.17 -10.16
CA THR A 12 -1.71 -3.63 -9.97
C THR A 12 -2.05 -4.33 -11.28
N HIS A 13 -3.12 -3.90 -11.96
CA HIS A 13 -3.50 -4.45 -13.25
C HIS A 13 -2.40 -4.29 -14.31
N CYS A 14 -1.77 -3.11 -14.41
CA CYS A 14 -0.66 -2.89 -15.34
C CYS A 14 0.53 -3.81 -15.05
N LEU A 15 0.88 -3.97 -13.77
CA LEU A 15 2.00 -4.81 -13.36
C LEU A 15 1.73 -6.30 -13.64
N GLU A 16 0.51 -6.79 -13.44
CA GLU A 16 0.11 -8.15 -13.81
C GLU A 16 0.26 -8.40 -15.31
N GLN A 17 -0.17 -7.45 -16.15
CA GLN A 17 -0.01 -7.56 -17.60
C GLN A 17 1.47 -7.56 -18.01
N LYS A 18 2.27 -6.64 -17.45
CA LYS A 18 3.70 -6.56 -17.77
C LYS A 18 4.47 -7.77 -17.24
N ALA A 19 4.07 -8.34 -16.10
CA ALA A 19 4.70 -9.53 -15.53
C ALA A 19 4.62 -10.74 -16.47
N ARG A 20 3.57 -10.88 -17.27
CA ARG A 20 3.44 -11.96 -18.27
C ARG A 20 4.48 -11.89 -19.39
N LYS A 21 5.10 -10.73 -19.60
CA LYS A 21 6.15 -10.50 -20.61
C LYS A 21 7.56 -10.67 -20.04
N LEU A 22 7.69 -11.00 -18.76
CA LEU A 22 8.98 -11.18 -18.09
C LEU A 22 9.40 -12.66 -18.08
N SER A 23 10.64 -12.94 -17.68
CA SER A 23 11.09 -14.31 -17.48
C SER A 23 10.26 -15.03 -16.40
N PRO A 24 10.18 -16.38 -16.42
CA PRO A 24 9.41 -17.13 -15.42
C PRO A 24 9.82 -16.82 -13.97
N LEU A 25 11.13 -16.65 -13.75
CA LEU A 25 11.66 -16.26 -12.44
C LEU A 25 11.17 -14.87 -12.03
N CYS A 26 11.27 -13.89 -12.92
CA CYS A 26 10.84 -12.53 -12.63
C CYS A 26 9.31 -12.44 -12.44
N GLN A 27 8.54 -13.18 -13.23
CA GLN A 27 7.08 -13.28 -13.07
C GLN A 27 6.70 -13.84 -11.69
N SER A 28 7.41 -14.87 -11.22
CA SER A 28 7.18 -15.47 -9.90
C SER A 28 7.51 -14.49 -8.77
N GLN A 29 8.66 -13.81 -8.86
CA GLN A 29 9.06 -12.77 -7.90
C GLN A 29 8.06 -11.61 -7.84
N VAL A 30 7.54 -11.16 -8.98
CA VAL A 30 6.51 -10.12 -9.03
C VAL A 30 5.25 -10.59 -8.32
N ARG A 31 4.80 -11.82 -8.57
CA ARG A 31 3.63 -12.41 -7.92
C ARG A 31 3.79 -12.51 -6.41
N GLU A 32 4.93 -13.02 -5.93
CA GLU A 32 5.22 -13.12 -4.49
C GLU A 32 5.21 -11.75 -3.81
N ARG A 33 5.85 -10.75 -4.45
CA ARG A 33 5.81 -9.37 -3.98
C ARG A 33 4.39 -8.83 -3.89
N PHE A 34 3.52 -9.18 -4.83
CA PHE A 34 2.10 -8.78 -4.80
C PHE A 34 1.33 -9.41 -3.66
N VAL A 35 1.52 -10.71 -3.43
CA VAL A 35 0.87 -11.43 -2.31
C VAL A 35 1.29 -10.78 -1.00
N LYS A 36 2.59 -10.62 -0.77
CA LYS A 36 3.13 -9.98 0.43
C LYS A 36 2.58 -8.56 0.61
N TRP A 37 2.58 -7.76 -0.45
CA TRP A 37 2.04 -6.41 -0.39
C TRP A 37 0.56 -6.41 0.01
N LYS A 38 -0.26 -7.32 -0.54
CA LYS A 38 -1.68 -7.44 -0.20
C LYS A 38 -1.88 -7.81 1.27
N GLU A 39 -1.09 -8.74 1.79
CA GLU A 39 -1.11 -9.16 3.19
C GLU A 39 -0.71 -8.03 4.14
N ASP A 40 0.42 -7.37 3.87
CA ASP A 40 0.89 -6.22 4.63
C ASP A 40 -0.16 -5.11 4.64
N ARG A 41 -0.75 -4.80 3.48
CA ARG A 41 -1.82 -3.80 3.34
C ARG A 41 -3.01 -4.17 4.22
N ASN A 42 -3.48 -5.41 4.17
CA ASN A 42 -4.60 -5.87 4.97
C ASN A 42 -4.31 -5.80 6.47
N ARG A 43 -3.09 -6.18 6.88
CA ARG A 43 -2.65 -6.11 8.28
C ARG A 43 -2.70 -4.68 8.81
N VAL A 44 -2.20 -3.71 8.04
CA VAL A 44 -2.25 -2.30 8.43
C VAL A 44 -3.67 -1.79 8.49
N MET A 45 -4.49 -2.06 7.46
CA MET A 45 -5.89 -1.60 7.46
C MET A 45 -6.69 -2.15 8.63
N ALA A 46 -6.47 -3.41 9.02
CA ALA A 46 -7.13 -4.01 10.17
C ALA A 46 -6.63 -3.43 11.51
N ALA A 47 -5.36 -3.05 11.61
CA ALA A 47 -4.78 -2.44 12.80
C ALA A 47 -5.18 -0.97 12.97
N CYS A 48 -5.34 -0.25 11.86
CA CYS A 48 -5.59 1.19 11.80
C CYS A 48 -7.06 1.56 11.54
N ASP A 49 -7.99 0.62 11.51
CA ASP A 49 -9.38 0.86 11.08
C ASP A 49 -10.07 2.01 11.85
N GLU A 50 -9.87 2.08 13.17
CA GLU A 50 -10.37 3.18 14.01
C GLU A 50 -9.67 4.50 13.71
N ASP A 51 -8.34 4.48 13.60
CA ASP A 51 -7.52 5.64 13.27
C ASP A 51 -7.87 6.22 11.89
N VAL A 52 -8.17 5.36 10.91
CA VAL A 52 -8.64 5.77 9.58
C VAL A 52 -9.97 6.51 9.69
N ARG A 53 -10.92 6.02 10.49
CA ARG A 53 -12.21 6.69 10.71
C ARG A 53 -12.03 8.03 11.43
N ARG A 54 -11.10 8.12 12.37
CA ARG A 54 -10.83 9.33 13.16
C ARG A 54 -10.13 10.42 12.36
N PHE A 55 -9.04 10.08 11.68
CA PHE A 55 -8.14 11.06 11.06
C PHE A 55 -8.29 11.14 9.54
N CYS A 56 -8.61 10.02 8.87
CA CYS A 56 -8.47 9.88 7.42
C CYS A 56 -9.79 9.70 6.67
N ARG A 57 -10.94 10.04 7.28
CA ARG A 57 -12.28 9.84 6.71
C ARG A 57 -12.51 10.46 5.32
N ALA A 58 -11.79 11.55 5.01
CA ALA A 58 -11.92 12.27 3.74
C ALA A 58 -11.02 11.70 2.63
N MET A 59 -10.15 10.74 2.95
CA MET A 59 -9.23 10.15 1.98
C MET A 59 -9.94 9.13 1.11
N LYS A 60 -9.71 9.20 -0.21
CA LYS A 60 -10.28 8.22 -1.13
C LYS A 60 -9.56 6.88 -0.95
N PRO A 61 -10.29 5.75 -0.94
CA PRO A 61 -9.68 4.44 -1.04
C PRO A 61 -8.89 4.31 -2.35
N GLY A 62 -7.66 3.81 -2.26
CA GLY A 62 -6.78 3.64 -3.43
C GLY A 62 -5.60 4.62 -3.43
N GLY A 63 -4.61 4.33 -4.27
CA GLY A 63 -3.45 5.21 -4.48
C GLY A 63 -2.50 5.42 -3.28
N GLY A 64 -2.77 4.80 -2.13
CA GLY A 64 -1.94 4.92 -0.93
C GLY A 64 -2.28 6.12 -0.03
N GLN A 65 -3.27 6.94 -0.36
CA GLN A 65 -3.60 8.18 0.38
C GLN A 65 -3.93 7.94 1.86
N ILE A 66 -4.61 6.83 2.17
CA ILE A 66 -4.90 6.46 3.56
C ILE A 66 -3.62 6.20 4.35
N PHE A 67 -2.62 5.53 3.76
CA PHE A 67 -1.33 5.29 4.42
C PHE A 67 -0.57 6.60 4.65
N GLN A 68 -0.62 7.51 3.68
CA GLN A 68 0.00 8.83 3.81
C GLN A 68 -0.61 9.62 4.96
N CYS A 69 -1.94 9.60 5.07
CA CYS A 69 -2.66 10.22 6.18
C CYS A 69 -2.34 9.57 7.53
N LEU A 70 -2.33 8.24 7.63
CA LEU A 70 -1.97 7.56 8.88
C LEU A 70 -0.52 7.85 9.29
N GLN A 71 0.40 7.98 8.33
CA GLN A 71 1.78 8.36 8.60
C GLN A 71 1.91 9.80 9.06
N SER A 72 1.16 10.76 8.50
CA SER A 72 1.17 12.15 8.96
C SER A 72 0.62 12.29 10.39
N HIS A 73 -0.27 11.39 10.79
CA HIS A 73 -0.78 11.28 12.17
C HIS A 73 -0.02 10.25 13.02
N GLY A 74 1.21 9.88 12.65
CA GLY A 74 1.92 8.76 13.27
C GLY A 74 2.12 8.86 14.79
N GLN A 75 2.10 10.06 15.37
CA GLN A 75 2.17 10.27 16.84
C GLN A 75 0.79 10.27 17.53
N GLU A 76 -0.29 10.36 16.75
CA GLU A 76 -1.67 10.48 17.22
C GLU A 76 -2.48 9.20 17.02
N VAL A 77 -2.07 8.36 16.07
CA VAL A 77 -2.67 7.03 15.85
C VAL A 77 -2.38 6.10 17.03
N SER A 78 -3.21 5.08 17.19
CA SER A 78 -3.00 4.03 18.18
C SER A 78 -1.62 3.35 18.04
N ASP A 79 -1.06 2.87 19.15
CA ASP A 79 0.19 2.08 19.14
C ASP A 79 0.10 0.88 18.20
N ARG A 80 -1.07 0.22 18.19
CA ARG A 80 -1.37 -0.90 17.30
C ARG A 80 -1.22 -0.50 15.84
N CYS A 81 -1.79 0.63 15.44
CA CYS A 81 -1.63 1.15 14.09
C CYS A 81 -0.16 1.51 13.81
N TYR A 82 0.45 2.30 14.67
CA TYR A 82 1.83 2.78 14.52
C TYR A 82 2.86 1.66 14.32
N GLN A 83 2.72 0.56 15.05
CA GLN A 83 3.60 -0.61 14.92
C GLN A 83 3.47 -1.34 13.59
N THR A 84 2.31 -1.26 12.95
CA THR A 84 2.07 -1.90 11.64
C THR A 84 2.40 -1.01 10.46
N LEU A 85 2.47 0.31 10.66
CA LEU A 85 2.80 1.24 9.59
C LEU A 85 4.15 0.87 8.94
N PRO A 86 4.26 0.96 7.61
CA PRO A 86 5.53 0.74 6.93
C PRO A 86 6.56 1.77 7.44
N LYS A 87 7.55 1.33 8.21
CA LYS A 87 8.67 2.15 8.68
C LYS A 87 9.76 2.16 7.61
N GLY A 88 9.56 2.97 6.58
CA GLY A 88 10.44 3.00 5.41
C GLY A 88 9.86 3.84 4.29
N THR A 89 10.74 4.54 3.59
CA THR A 89 10.46 5.65 2.67
C THR A 89 9.68 5.24 1.43
N PHE A 90 8.35 5.41 1.53
CA PHE A 90 7.49 5.67 0.38
C PHE A 90 7.34 7.18 0.08
N PHE A 91 8.12 8.01 0.77
CA PHE A 91 8.25 9.44 0.59
C PHE A 91 9.73 9.84 0.48
N PHE A 92 10.37 9.49 -0.62
CA PHE A 92 11.40 10.35 -1.17
C PHE A 92 11.01 10.61 -2.62
N LYS A 93 10.40 11.78 -2.82
CA LYS A 93 10.82 12.59 -3.94
C LYS A 93 12.27 13.02 -3.70
#